data_AF-A0A7C4F330-F1
#
_entry.id   AF-A0A7C4F330-F1
#
_cell.length_a   1.000
_cell.length_b   1.000
_cell.length_c   1.000
_cell.angle_alpha   90.00
_cell.angle_beta   90.00
_cell.angle_gamma   90.00
#
_symmetry.space_group_name_H-M   'P 1'
#
loop_
_entity.id
_entity.type
_entity.pdbx_description
1 polymer ?
#
loop_
_entity_poly.entity_id
_entity_poly.type
_entity_poly.pdbx_seq_one_letter_code
_entity_poly.pdbx_strand_id
1 'polypeptide(L)'
;MVMLFREVAEAMEQVESTTKRIEMTSFLVDLLKKASPAELEKLVYLLQGKVRPDYEGLEFGMADKLVLRALTDFSGVDQKTVEKIYKDSGDLGSVAETLAGRKVQRKLVSKNPTLLEVYEKLYRLAKLGGKGSVTQKTSLLVSLLIDMSPKEAKYAVRTITGRLRLGIADYTILDALAQAFTGDKSNRPVIERAYNISSDLGAVARAVAEKGLDGVSEFRITVGKPVRPMLAERLTSVQEVLEKLGGEVAAEYKLDGERVQIHTD
;
A
#
# COMPACT_ATOMS: atom_id res chain seq x y z
N MET A 1 -4.21 -13.55 17.40
CA MET A 1 -4.39 -12.18 17.92
C MET A 1 -4.74 -11.30 16.74
N VAL A 2 -5.72 -10.40 16.87
CA VAL A 2 -6.13 -9.51 15.76
C VAL A 2 -5.32 -8.24 15.84
N MET A 3 -4.72 -7.82 14.73
CA MET A 3 -3.91 -6.62 14.63
C MET A 3 -4.79 -5.37 14.67
N LEU A 4 -4.42 -4.42 15.54
CA LEU A 4 -5.08 -3.11 15.58
C LEU A 4 -4.45 -2.16 14.57
N PHE A 5 -5.24 -1.24 14.02
CA PHE A 5 -4.71 -0.28 13.05
C PHE A 5 -3.71 0.70 13.67
N ARG A 6 -3.81 1.00 14.97
CA ARG A 6 -2.77 1.73 15.72
C ARG A 6 -1.37 1.14 15.60
N GLU A 7 -1.23 -0.19 15.57
CA GLU A 7 0.08 -0.84 15.44
C GLU A 7 0.69 -0.57 14.05
N VAL A 8 -0.17 -0.51 13.03
CA VAL A 8 0.24 -0.15 11.67
C VAL A 8 0.61 1.33 11.60
N ALA A 9 -0.19 2.21 12.19
CA ALA A 9 0.10 3.65 12.25
C ALA A 9 1.41 3.96 12.99
N GLU A 10 1.69 3.27 14.10
CA GLU A 10 2.94 3.37 14.84
C GLU A 10 4.14 2.92 13.97
N ALA A 11 4.01 1.80 13.26
CA ALA A 11 5.06 1.34 12.36
C ALA A 11 5.28 2.30 11.16
N MET A 12 4.21 2.87 10.61
CA MET A 12 4.31 3.90 9.56
C MET A 12 5.05 5.15 10.06
N GLU A 13 4.82 5.57 11.31
CA GLU A 13 5.54 6.69 11.92
C GLU A 13 7.02 6.38 12.14
N GLN A 14 7.35 5.18 12.61
CA GLN A 14 8.73 4.73 12.74
C GLN A 14 9.45 4.73 11.38
N VAL A 15 8.80 4.21 10.34
CA VAL A 15 9.33 4.23 8.98
C VAL A 15 9.51 5.66 8.45
N GLU A 16 8.53 6.55 8.68
CA GLU A 16 8.61 7.96 8.28
C GLU A 16 9.78 8.69 8.98
N SER A 17 10.11 8.29 10.21
CA SER A 17 11.15 8.93 11.02
C SER A 17 12.59 8.53 10.66
N THR A 18 12.78 7.52 9.80
CA THR A 18 14.11 7.05 9.40
C THR A 18 14.36 7.19 7.90
N THR A 19 15.60 7.49 7.54
CA THR A 19 16.10 7.43 6.16
C THR A 19 16.93 6.18 5.89
N LYS A 20 17.19 5.36 6.92
CA LYS A 20 18.07 4.19 6.84
C LYS A 20 17.27 2.97 6.37
N ARG A 21 17.64 2.43 5.20
CA ARG A 21 16.98 1.27 4.59
C ARG A 21 16.93 0.03 5.48
N ILE A 22 18.01 -0.23 6.23
CA ILE A 22 18.11 -1.38 7.14
C ILE A 22 17.11 -1.24 8.29
N GLU A 23 17.05 -0.05 8.89
CA GLU A 23 16.14 0.25 10.01
C GLU A 23 14.67 0.20 9.57
N MET A 24 14.35 0.81 8.42
CA MET A 24 13.04 0.67 7.77
C MET A 24 12.65 -0.79 7.57
N THR A 25 13.57 -1.61 7.06
CA THR A 25 13.31 -3.05 6.86
C THR A 25 13.05 -3.74 8.20
N SER A 26 13.78 -3.40 9.25
CA SER A 26 13.56 -3.95 10.60
C SER A 26 12.17 -3.63 11.13
N PHE A 27 11.72 -2.37 11.05
CA PHE A 27 10.37 -2.00 11.49
C PHE A 27 9.29 -2.75 10.73
N LEU A 28 9.48 -2.95 9.41
CA LEU A 28 8.56 -3.75 8.61
C LEU A 28 8.57 -5.22 9.02
N VAL A 29 9.74 -5.83 9.23
CA VAL A 29 9.84 -7.22 9.70
C VAL A 29 9.09 -7.43 11.02
N ASP A 30 9.28 -6.51 11.98
CA ASP A 30 8.64 -6.58 13.29
C ASP A 30 7.12 -6.45 13.21
N LEU A 31 6.61 -5.60 12.31
CA LEU A 31 5.18 -5.48 12.05
C LEU A 31 4.62 -6.72 11.36
N LEU A 32 5.26 -7.18 10.28
CA LEU A 32 4.78 -8.31 9.47
C LEU A 32 4.67 -9.60 10.29
N LYS A 33 5.61 -9.87 11.20
CA LYS A 33 5.57 -11.03 12.09
C LYS A 33 4.38 -11.06 13.05
N LYS A 34 3.78 -9.91 13.34
CA LYS A 34 2.60 -9.81 14.22
C LYS A 34 1.28 -10.06 13.50
N ALA A 35 1.26 -9.92 12.17
CA ALA A 35 0.06 -10.06 11.37
C ALA A 35 -0.23 -11.54 11.06
N SER A 36 -1.51 -11.92 11.12
CA SER A 36 -1.97 -13.19 10.56
C SER A 36 -1.84 -13.21 9.03
N PRO A 37 -1.84 -14.38 8.37
CA PRO A 37 -1.75 -14.43 6.91
C PRO A 37 -2.85 -13.67 6.16
N ALA A 38 -4.09 -13.66 6.69
CA ALA A 38 -5.19 -12.90 6.13
C ALA A 38 -4.99 -11.38 6.28
N GLU A 39 -4.38 -10.94 7.39
CA GLU A 39 -4.03 -9.54 7.61
C GLU A 39 -2.86 -9.10 6.73
N LEU A 40 -1.85 -9.95 6.54
CA LEU A 40 -0.69 -9.69 5.68
C LEU A 40 -1.08 -9.37 4.25
N GLU A 41 -2.04 -10.13 3.70
CA GLU A 41 -2.60 -9.90 2.37
C GLU A 41 -3.04 -8.45 2.18
N LYS A 42 -3.56 -7.82 3.23
CA LYS A 42 -4.09 -6.45 3.21
C LYS A 42 -3.05 -5.42 3.63
N LEU A 43 -2.25 -5.76 4.64
CA LEU A 43 -1.25 -4.91 5.25
C LEU A 43 -0.21 -4.42 4.25
N VAL A 44 0.29 -5.31 3.37
CA VAL A 44 1.33 -4.94 2.40
C VAL A 44 0.88 -3.82 1.47
N TYR A 45 -0.38 -3.81 1.05
CA TYR A 45 -0.92 -2.74 0.23
C TYR A 45 -1.12 -1.45 1.02
N LEU A 46 -1.59 -1.53 2.27
CA LEU A 46 -1.78 -0.35 3.11
C LEU A 46 -0.45 0.36 3.40
N LEU A 47 0.63 -0.39 3.61
CA LEU A 47 1.99 0.14 3.74
C LEU A 47 2.47 0.90 2.49
N GLN A 48 1.89 0.61 1.33
CA GLN A 48 2.14 1.29 0.06
C GLN A 48 1.11 2.40 -0.24
N GLY A 49 0.15 2.64 0.65
CA GLY A 49 -0.94 3.61 0.45
C GLY A 49 -2.02 3.12 -0.52
N LYS A 50 -2.15 1.81 -0.70
CA LYS A 50 -3.08 1.14 -1.62
C LYS A 50 -3.99 0.18 -0.86
N VAL A 51 -5.04 -0.29 -1.52
CA VAL A 51 -5.92 -1.36 -0.99
C VAL A 51 -5.90 -2.62 -1.87
N ARG A 52 -5.38 -2.53 -3.09
CA ARG A 52 -5.35 -3.61 -4.08
C ARG A 52 -4.12 -3.47 -4.99
N PRO A 53 -3.76 -4.53 -5.74
CA PRO A 53 -2.78 -4.45 -6.82
C PRO A 53 -3.16 -3.39 -7.86
N ASP A 54 -2.15 -2.79 -8.51
CA ASP A 54 -2.36 -1.71 -9.48
C ASP A 54 -3.17 -2.14 -10.70
N TYR A 55 -3.07 -3.41 -11.10
CA TYR A 55 -3.80 -3.93 -12.26
C TYR A 55 -5.31 -4.03 -12.03
N GLU A 56 -5.80 -3.92 -10.78
CA GLU A 56 -7.24 -3.82 -10.50
C GLU A 56 -7.79 -2.39 -10.73
N GLY A 57 -6.91 -1.39 -10.93
CA GLY A 57 -7.32 -0.03 -11.31
C GLY A 57 -8.15 0.72 -10.25
N LEU A 58 -8.02 0.35 -8.97
CA LEU A 58 -8.78 0.99 -7.89
C LEU A 58 -8.08 2.26 -7.38
N GLU A 59 -8.82 3.37 -7.41
CA GLU A 59 -8.40 4.66 -6.88
C GLU A 59 -9.44 5.22 -5.91
N PHE A 60 -8.98 5.91 -4.85
CA PHE A 60 -9.90 6.54 -3.90
C PHE A 60 -10.68 7.70 -4.52
N GLY A 61 -10.12 8.41 -5.50
CA GLY A 61 -10.77 9.54 -6.19
C GLY A 61 -11.24 10.65 -5.23
N MET A 62 -10.44 10.98 -4.22
CA MET A 62 -10.76 11.94 -3.16
C MET A 62 -9.90 13.21 -3.32
N ALA A 63 -10.45 14.21 -4.00
CA ALA A 63 -9.79 15.51 -4.13
C ALA A 63 -9.66 16.23 -2.78
N ASP A 64 -8.62 17.06 -2.62
CA ASP A 64 -8.33 17.80 -1.39
C ASP A 64 -9.55 18.54 -0.80
N LYS A 65 -10.34 19.21 -1.66
CA LYS A 65 -11.55 19.94 -1.23
C LYS A 65 -12.59 19.02 -0.58
N LEU A 66 -12.73 17.79 -1.08
CA LEU A 66 -13.66 16.81 -0.51
C LEU A 66 -13.16 16.29 0.84
N VAL A 67 -11.85 16.09 0.97
CA VAL A 67 -11.23 15.68 2.22
C VAL A 67 -11.33 16.78 3.26
N LEU A 68 -11.04 18.04 2.91
CA LEU A 68 -11.20 19.20 3.80
C LEU A 68 -12.64 19.36 4.29
N ARG A 69 -13.62 19.18 3.40
CA ARG A 69 -15.03 19.16 3.79
C ARG A 69 -15.32 18.04 4.78
N ALA A 70 -14.87 16.82 4.51
CA ALA A 70 -15.04 15.70 5.44
C ALA A 70 -14.38 15.95 6.80
N LEU A 71 -13.20 16.58 6.82
CA LEU A 71 -12.49 16.94 8.05
C LEU A 71 -13.20 18.05 8.84
N THR A 72 -13.82 19.00 8.15
CA THR A 72 -14.70 20.02 8.75
C THR A 72 -15.91 19.35 9.40
N ASP A 73 -16.63 18.49 8.66
CA ASP A 73 -17.80 17.75 9.15
C ASP A 73 -17.43 16.81 10.33
N PHE A 74 -16.29 16.15 10.25
CA PHE A 74 -15.79 15.22 11.28
C PHE A 74 -15.44 15.94 12.61
N SER A 75 -14.82 17.11 12.51
CA SER A 75 -14.27 17.83 13.66
C SER A 75 -15.25 18.79 14.31
N GLY A 76 -16.25 19.27 13.55
CA GLY A 76 -17.16 20.35 13.97
C GLY A 76 -16.48 21.72 14.08
N VAL A 77 -15.21 21.82 13.65
CA VAL A 77 -14.46 23.08 13.57
C VAL A 77 -14.89 23.83 12.32
N ASP A 78 -14.89 25.16 12.36
CA ASP A 78 -15.25 25.97 11.20
C ASP A 78 -14.28 25.77 10.01
N GLN A 79 -14.82 25.86 8.80
CA GLN A 79 -14.06 25.62 7.57
C GLN A 79 -12.82 26.51 7.44
N LYS A 80 -12.89 27.79 7.87
CA LYS A 80 -11.75 28.73 7.74
C LYS A 80 -10.59 28.29 8.62
N THR A 81 -10.87 27.80 9.82
CA THR A 81 -9.84 27.25 10.72
C THR A 81 -9.22 25.98 10.14
N VAL A 82 -10.02 25.07 9.58
CA VAL A 82 -9.50 23.85 8.93
C VAL A 82 -8.60 24.20 7.73
N GLU A 83 -9.03 25.13 6.88
CA GLU A 83 -8.25 25.61 5.74
C GLU A 83 -6.96 26.30 6.18
N LYS A 84 -6.96 27.03 7.30
CA LYS A 84 -5.76 27.62 7.89
C LYS A 84 -4.77 26.54 8.32
N ILE A 85 -5.22 25.52 9.07
CA ILE A 85 -4.35 24.39 9.47
C ILE A 85 -3.77 23.69 8.24
N TYR A 86 -4.56 23.53 7.18
CA TYR A 86 -4.06 22.94 5.94
C TYR A 86 -3.01 23.82 5.25
N LYS A 87 -3.23 25.13 5.19
CA LYS A 87 -2.28 26.08 4.63
C LYS A 87 -0.96 26.09 5.40
N ASP A 88 -1.02 25.99 6.72
CA ASP A 88 0.15 26.02 7.60
C ASP A 88 0.95 24.70 7.54
N SER A 89 0.26 23.55 7.42
CA SER A 89 0.91 22.22 7.42
C SER A 89 1.24 21.66 6.03
N GLY A 90 0.51 22.05 4.99
CA GLY A 90 0.64 21.52 3.63
C GLY A 90 0.19 20.05 3.46
N ASP A 91 -0.33 19.41 4.51
CA ASP A 91 -0.63 17.98 4.55
C ASP A 91 -1.97 17.69 5.22
N LEU A 92 -2.91 17.09 4.46
CA LEU A 92 -4.23 16.72 4.96
C LEU A 92 -4.18 15.65 6.06
N GLY A 93 -3.14 14.81 6.09
CA GLY A 93 -2.90 13.89 7.20
C GLY A 93 -2.67 14.63 8.51
N SER A 94 -1.78 15.61 8.50
CA SER A 94 -1.46 16.45 9.66
C SER A 94 -2.66 17.28 10.13
N VAL A 95 -3.51 17.74 9.20
CA VAL A 95 -4.80 18.36 9.53
C VAL A 95 -5.69 17.36 10.28
N ALA A 96 -5.83 16.14 9.76
CA ALA A 96 -6.64 15.10 10.38
C ALA A 96 -6.15 14.72 11.78
N GLU A 97 -4.83 14.60 11.97
CA GLU A 97 -4.19 14.37 13.26
C GLU A 97 -4.52 15.48 14.26
N THR A 98 -4.34 16.73 13.85
CA THR A 98 -4.60 17.92 14.67
C THR A 98 -6.08 17.96 15.10
N LEU A 99 -7.00 17.73 14.18
CA LEU A 99 -8.44 17.77 14.45
C LEU A 99 -8.90 16.61 15.33
N ALA A 100 -8.37 15.40 15.11
CA ALA A 100 -8.64 14.25 15.96
C ALA A 100 -8.14 14.47 17.39
N GLY A 101 -7.00 15.15 17.57
CA GLY A 101 -6.45 15.49 18.89
C GLY A 101 -7.27 16.54 19.67
N ARG A 102 -8.02 17.39 18.97
CA ARG A 102 -8.83 18.47 19.57
C ARG A 102 -10.21 18.04 20.07
N LYS A 103 -10.67 16.81 19.78
CA LYS A 103 -11.99 16.35 20.26
C LYS A 103 -12.02 16.25 21.79
N VAL A 104 -12.63 17.25 22.42
CA VAL A 104 -12.82 17.38 23.88
C VAL A 104 -13.75 16.29 24.43
N GLN A 105 -14.71 15.81 23.63
CA GLN A 105 -15.56 14.67 24.00
C GLN A 105 -14.92 13.35 23.58
N ARG A 106 -13.98 12.84 24.39
CA ARG A 106 -13.58 11.43 24.31
C ARG A 106 -14.81 10.59 24.66
N LYS A 107 -15.25 9.72 23.74
CA LYS A 107 -16.26 8.69 24.08
C LYS A 107 -15.75 7.91 25.30
N LEU A 108 -16.64 7.62 26.24
CA LEU A 108 -16.38 6.72 27.38
C LEU A 108 -15.92 5.32 26.94
N VAL A 109 -16.18 4.93 25.68
CA VAL A 109 -15.71 3.69 25.05
C VAL A 109 -15.09 4.02 23.69
N SER A 110 -13.76 3.95 23.60
CA SER A 110 -13.01 4.00 22.34
C SER A 110 -12.94 2.59 21.76
N LYS A 111 -13.64 2.33 20.65
CA LYS A 111 -13.48 1.07 19.91
C LYS A 111 -12.29 1.22 18.96
N ASN A 112 -11.10 0.81 19.40
CA ASN A 112 -9.91 0.85 18.54
C ASN A 112 -10.14 -0.05 17.32
N PRO A 113 -10.10 0.48 16.09
CA PRO A 113 -10.43 -0.30 14.92
C PRO A 113 -9.31 -1.30 14.60
N THR A 114 -9.71 -2.49 14.17
CA THR A 114 -8.79 -3.51 13.67
C THR A 114 -8.27 -3.12 12.29
N LEU A 115 -7.13 -3.70 11.89
CA LEU A 115 -6.57 -3.54 10.54
C LEU A 115 -7.61 -3.88 9.46
N LEU A 116 -8.33 -5.00 9.62
CA LEU A 116 -9.32 -5.47 8.65
C LEU A 116 -10.54 -4.54 8.57
N GLU A 117 -11.03 -4.03 9.71
CA GLU A 117 -12.13 -3.04 9.71
C GLU A 117 -11.76 -1.76 8.95
N VAL A 118 -10.52 -1.26 9.14
CA VAL A 118 -10.02 -0.09 8.40
C VAL A 118 -9.84 -0.40 6.92
N TYR A 119 -9.24 -1.54 6.58
CA TYR A 119 -9.06 -1.98 5.21
C TYR A 119 -10.41 -2.07 4.47
N GLU A 120 -11.42 -2.69 5.07
CA GLU A 120 -12.74 -2.83 4.46
C GLU A 120 -13.41 -1.48 4.18
N LYS A 121 -13.31 -0.53 5.12
CA LYS A 121 -13.81 0.84 4.91
C LYS A 121 -13.05 1.54 3.78
N LEU A 122 -11.72 1.42 3.72
CA LEU A 122 -10.90 1.99 2.65
C LEU A 122 -11.22 1.35 1.28
N TYR A 123 -11.35 0.03 1.23
CA TYR A 123 -11.69 -0.70 0.02
C TYR A 123 -13.07 -0.31 -0.52
N ARG A 124 -14.07 -0.19 0.37
CA ARG A 124 -15.39 0.34 0.00
C ARG A 124 -15.27 1.76 -0.56
N LEU A 125 -14.47 2.62 0.09
CA LEU A 125 -14.26 3.99 -0.37
C LEU A 125 -13.69 4.04 -1.79
N ALA A 126 -12.69 3.20 -2.09
CA ALA A 126 -12.09 3.09 -3.43
C ALA A 126 -13.06 2.55 -4.48
N LYS A 127 -14.00 1.68 -4.09
CA LYS A 127 -15.03 1.16 -5.01
C LYS A 127 -16.19 2.12 -5.30
N LEU A 128 -16.36 3.19 -4.52
CA LEU A 128 -17.44 4.14 -4.75
C LEU A 128 -17.18 4.96 -6.03
N GLY A 129 -18.16 4.99 -6.93
CA GLY A 129 -18.15 5.75 -8.17
C GLY A 129 -19.56 6.13 -8.63
N GLY A 130 -19.65 6.99 -9.64
CA GLY A 130 -20.93 7.41 -10.22
C GLY A 130 -21.70 8.48 -9.41
N LYS A 131 -22.97 8.66 -9.75
CA LYS A 131 -23.84 9.72 -9.19
C LYS A 131 -24.04 9.53 -7.68
N GLY A 132 -23.77 10.58 -6.89
CA GLY A 132 -23.91 10.55 -5.44
C GLY A 132 -22.71 9.98 -4.68
N SER A 133 -21.69 9.45 -5.38
CA SER A 133 -20.49 8.88 -4.75
C SER A 133 -19.73 9.89 -3.88
N VAL A 134 -19.72 11.18 -4.26
CA VAL A 134 -19.07 12.25 -3.49
C VAL A 134 -19.58 12.30 -2.05
N THR A 135 -20.90 12.39 -1.85
CA THR A 135 -21.52 12.46 -0.52
C THR A 135 -21.25 11.19 0.28
N GLN A 136 -21.31 10.03 -0.36
CA GLN A 136 -21.03 8.74 0.27
C GLN A 136 -19.56 8.62 0.71
N LYS A 137 -18.61 9.07 -0.12
CA LYS A 137 -17.19 9.09 0.20
C LYS A 137 -16.89 10.01 1.38
N THR A 138 -17.46 11.22 1.40
CA THR A 138 -17.32 12.15 2.54
C THR A 138 -17.88 11.53 3.82
N SER A 139 -19.08 10.96 3.79
CA SER A 139 -19.71 10.32 4.96
C SER A 139 -18.92 9.11 5.46
N LEU A 140 -18.42 8.27 4.56
CA LEU A 140 -17.62 7.10 4.91
C LEU A 140 -16.28 7.52 5.52
N LEU A 141 -15.61 8.56 5.00
CA LEU A 141 -14.41 9.11 5.62
C LEU A 141 -14.69 9.64 7.04
N VAL A 142 -15.77 10.41 7.24
CA VAL A 142 -16.16 10.86 8.58
C VAL A 142 -16.36 9.66 9.52
N SER A 143 -17.09 8.63 9.07
CA SER A 143 -17.32 7.41 9.86
C SER A 143 -16.06 6.58 10.14
N LEU A 144 -15.03 6.71 9.30
CA LEU A 144 -13.74 6.07 9.50
C LEU A 144 -12.96 6.76 10.63
N LEU A 145 -12.94 8.10 10.61
CA LEU A 145 -12.16 8.91 11.54
C LEU A 145 -12.73 8.96 12.97
N ILE A 146 -14.03 8.69 13.16
CA ILE A 146 -14.69 8.76 14.49
C ILE A 146 -14.04 7.87 15.55
N ASP A 147 -13.56 6.70 15.16
CA ASP A 147 -13.01 5.69 16.08
C ASP A 147 -11.47 5.65 16.07
N MET A 148 -10.82 6.57 15.34
CA MET A 148 -9.36 6.60 15.17
C MET A 148 -8.67 7.54 16.18
N SER A 149 -7.50 7.12 16.64
CA SER A 149 -6.54 8.03 17.30
C SER A 149 -5.98 9.06 16.31
N PRO A 150 -5.33 10.14 16.79
CA PRO A 150 -4.72 11.15 15.92
C PRO A 150 -3.75 10.59 14.87
N LYS A 151 -2.89 9.64 15.27
CA LYS A 151 -1.92 9.01 14.35
C LYS A 151 -2.62 8.13 13.31
N GLU A 152 -3.62 7.35 13.71
CA GLU A 152 -4.42 6.56 12.78
C GLU A 152 -5.13 7.45 11.75
N ALA A 153 -5.71 8.57 12.19
CA ALA A 153 -6.34 9.55 11.31
C ALA A 153 -5.36 10.14 10.29
N LYS A 154 -4.13 10.47 10.73
CA LYS A 154 -3.05 10.97 9.86
C LYS A 154 -2.79 10.02 8.69
N TYR A 155 -2.50 8.76 9.00
CA TYR A 155 -2.10 7.78 7.99
C TYR A 155 -3.27 7.29 7.13
N ALA A 156 -4.49 7.22 7.69
CA ALA A 156 -5.69 6.94 6.90
C ALA A 156 -5.95 8.03 5.85
N VAL A 157 -5.88 9.32 6.23
CA VAL A 157 -6.09 10.43 5.28
C VAL A 157 -4.95 10.53 4.26
N ARG A 158 -3.69 10.29 4.66
CA ARG A 158 -2.58 10.22 3.70
C ARG A 158 -2.73 9.06 2.71
N THR A 159 -3.26 7.92 3.13
CA THR A 159 -3.57 6.80 2.25
C THR A 159 -4.64 7.20 1.23
N ILE A 160 -5.75 7.77 1.69
CA ILE A 160 -6.87 8.18 0.84
C ILE A 160 -6.47 9.25 -0.19
N THR A 161 -5.54 10.14 0.17
CA THR A 161 -5.07 11.23 -0.68
C THR A 161 -3.87 10.85 -1.56
N GLY A 162 -3.35 9.62 -1.46
CA GLY A 162 -2.15 9.18 -2.19
C GLY A 162 -0.86 9.87 -1.74
N ARG A 163 -0.81 10.39 -0.50
CA ARG A 163 0.31 11.16 0.06
C ARG A 163 1.06 10.44 1.19
N LEU A 164 0.89 9.12 1.31
CA LEU A 164 1.52 8.33 2.38
C LEU A 164 3.06 8.47 2.40
N ARG A 165 3.71 8.42 1.22
CA ARG A 165 5.13 8.76 0.99
C ARG A 165 6.14 8.17 1.99
N LEU A 166 5.96 6.91 2.39
CA LEU A 166 6.86 6.23 3.34
C LEU A 166 8.17 5.69 2.71
N GLY A 167 8.36 5.81 1.40
CA GLY A 167 9.51 5.22 0.70
C GLY A 167 9.51 3.68 0.65
N ILE A 168 8.36 3.07 0.96
CA ILE A 168 8.16 1.62 0.90
C ILE A 168 7.80 1.23 -0.53
N ALA A 169 8.70 0.50 -1.20
CA ALA A 169 8.50 -0.07 -2.53
C ALA A 169 8.30 -1.58 -2.45
N ASP A 170 7.84 -2.21 -3.53
CA ASP A 170 7.61 -3.66 -3.63
C ASP A 170 8.80 -4.47 -3.09
N TYR A 171 10.01 -4.13 -3.54
CA TYR A 171 11.24 -4.81 -3.11
C TYR A 171 11.59 -4.60 -1.64
N THR A 172 11.18 -3.48 -1.02
CA THR A 172 11.30 -3.30 0.43
C THR A 172 10.45 -4.31 1.17
N ILE A 173 9.22 -4.54 0.69
CA ILE A 173 8.29 -5.48 1.28
C ILE A 173 8.78 -6.91 1.04
N LEU A 174 9.26 -7.24 -0.17
CA LEU A 174 9.83 -8.57 -0.45
C LEU A 174 11.05 -8.88 0.42
N ASP A 175 11.94 -7.90 0.64
CA ASP A 175 13.06 -8.01 1.58
C ASP A 175 12.57 -8.33 3.00
N ALA A 176 11.56 -7.59 3.46
CA ALA A 176 10.98 -7.77 4.79
C ALA A 176 10.25 -9.11 4.93
N LEU A 177 9.52 -9.56 3.91
CA LEU A 177 8.84 -10.86 3.88
C LEU A 177 9.86 -12.01 3.93
N ALA A 178 10.94 -11.94 3.15
CA ALA A 178 12.01 -12.93 3.17
C ALA A 178 12.61 -13.06 4.58
N GLN A 179 12.99 -11.92 5.18
CA GLN A 179 13.55 -11.90 6.52
C GLN A 179 12.55 -12.34 7.60
N ALA A 180 11.27 -11.96 7.48
CA ALA A 180 10.25 -12.23 8.48
C ALA A 180 9.84 -13.71 8.53
N PHE A 181 9.66 -14.33 7.37
CA PHE A 181 9.03 -15.66 7.25
C PHE A 181 10.00 -16.78 6.85
N THR A 182 11.22 -16.44 6.45
CA THR A 182 12.26 -17.46 6.16
C THR A 182 13.50 -17.31 7.03
N GLY A 183 13.63 -16.20 7.76
CA GLY A 183 14.81 -15.89 8.58
C GLY A 183 16.04 -15.45 7.77
N ASP A 184 16.00 -15.57 6.44
CA ASP A 184 17.12 -15.27 5.56
C ASP A 184 16.67 -14.42 4.36
N LYS A 185 17.22 -13.21 4.27
CA LYS A 185 16.99 -12.29 3.17
C LYS A 185 17.45 -12.85 1.81
N SER A 186 18.39 -13.79 1.79
CA SER A 186 18.88 -14.44 0.57
C SER A 186 17.79 -15.19 -0.20
N ASN A 187 16.69 -15.56 0.48
CA ASN A 187 15.53 -16.23 -0.11
C ASN A 187 14.58 -15.30 -0.88
N ARG A 188 14.81 -13.98 -0.84
CA ARG A 188 14.03 -12.99 -1.58
C ARG A 188 13.78 -13.36 -3.06
N PRO A 189 14.76 -13.87 -3.85
CA PRO A 189 14.52 -14.23 -5.26
C PRO A 189 13.41 -15.26 -5.47
N VAL A 190 13.21 -16.19 -4.53
CA VAL A 190 12.14 -17.20 -4.62
C VAL A 190 10.77 -16.56 -4.42
N ILE A 191 10.65 -15.64 -3.46
CA ILE A 191 9.42 -14.86 -3.20
C ILE A 191 9.16 -13.88 -4.35
N GLU A 192 10.22 -13.23 -4.84
CA GLU A 192 10.18 -12.31 -5.98
C GLU A 192 9.68 -13.02 -7.24
N ARG A 193 10.08 -14.27 -7.50
CA ARG A 193 9.54 -15.07 -8.61
C ARG A 193 8.02 -15.15 -8.55
N ALA A 194 7.45 -15.46 -7.38
CA ALA A 194 6.01 -15.56 -7.20
C ALA A 194 5.33 -14.20 -7.46
N TYR A 195 5.94 -13.10 -7.02
CA TYR A 195 5.45 -11.76 -7.32
C TYR A 195 5.56 -11.41 -8.81
N ASN A 196 6.66 -11.77 -9.47
CA ASN A 196 6.89 -11.50 -10.89
C ASN A 196 5.84 -12.19 -11.78
N ILE A 197 5.34 -13.37 -11.42
CA ILE A 197 4.35 -14.11 -12.23
C ILE A 197 2.89 -13.85 -11.85
N SER A 198 2.62 -13.16 -10.74
CA SER A 198 1.25 -12.88 -10.26
C SER A 198 0.93 -11.39 -10.16
N SER A 199 1.94 -10.53 -10.05
CA SER A 199 1.84 -9.12 -9.70
C SER A 199 0.96 -8.85 -8.46
N ASP A 200 0.84 -9.83 -7.56
CA ASP A 200 -0.06 -9.84 -6.42
C ASP A 200 0.73 -10.03 -5.12
N LEU A 201 1.25 -8.92 -4.61
CA LEU A 201 2.07 -8.89 -3.40
C LEU A 201 1.29 -9.37 -2.16
N GLY A 202 -0.02 -9.13 -2.10
CA GLY A 202 -0.88 -9.61 -1.02
C GLY A 202 -0.96 -11.13 -1.00
N ALA A 203 -1.24 -11.75 -2.15
CA ALA A 203 -1.26 -13.21 -2.26
C ALA A 203 0.10 -13.84 -1.92
N VAL A 204 1.20 -13.23 -2.39
CA VAL A 204 2.56 -13.68 -2.09
C VAL A 204 2.87 -13.57 -0.59
N ALA A 205 2.51 -12.46 0.04
CA ALA A 205 2.71 -12.24 1.49
C ALA A 205 1.94 -13.26 2.34
N ARG A 206 0.70 -13.57 1.95
CA ARG A 206 -0.10 -14.59 2.60
C ARG A 206 0.51 -15.99 2.44
N ALA A 207 0.92 -16.35 1.22
CA ALA A 207 1.46 -17.68 0.93
C ALA A 207 2.77 -17.96 1.68
N VAL A 208 3.69 -16.98 1.73
CA VAL A 208 4.95 -17.15 2.48
C VAL A 208 4.70 -17.22 3.99
N ALA A 209 3.69 -16.53 4.50
CA ALA A 209 3.33 -16.61 5.91
C ALA A 209 2.65 -17.93 6.30
N GLU A 210 1.87 -18.54 5.39
CA GLU A 210 1.18 -19.82 5.64
C GLU A 210 2.09 -21.03 5.48
N LYS A 211 2.95 -21.04 4.45
CA LYS A 211 3.71 -22.23 4.03
C LYS A 211 5.19 -21.95 3.73
N GLY A 212 5.71 -20.76 4.02
CA GLY A 212 7.10 -20.40 3.71
C GLY A 212 7.41 -20.48 2.21
N LEU A 213 8.59 -21.02 1.88
CA LEU A 213 9.05 -21.12 0.49
C LEU A 213 8.23 -22.08 -0.36
N ASP A 214 7.67 -23.13 0.24
CA ASP A 214 6.85 -24.09 -0.47
C ASP A 214 5.58 -23.42 -1.02
N GLY A 215 4.94 -22.56 -0.22
CA GLY A 215 3.75 -21.83 -0.65
C GLY A 215 3.97 -20.91 -1.84
N VAL A 216 5.09 -20.18 -1.88
CA VAL A 216 5.40 -19.30 -3.02
C VAL A 216 5.86 -20.07 -4.25
N SER A 217 6.39 -21.29 -4.09
CA SER A 217 6.79 -22.16 -5.20
C SER A 217 5.60 -22.68 -6.01
N GLU A 218 4.42 -22.76 -5.39
CA GLU A 218 3.16 -23.21 -6.01
C GLU A 218 2.61 -22.19 -7.03
N PHE A 219 3.05 -20.92 -7.00
CA PHE A 219 2.53 -19.89 -7.90
C PHE A 219 2.76 -20.25 -9.37
N ARG A 220 1.73 -20.00 -10.19
CA ARG A 220 1.71 -20.16 -11.65
C ARG A 220 1.11 -18.90 -12.27
N ILE A 221 1.45 -18.69 -13.54
CA ILE A 221 0.81 -17.66 -14.36
C ILE A 221 -0.69 -17.99 -14.43
N THR A 222 -1.53 -16.99 -14.18
CA THR A 222 -2.99 -17.12 -14.19
C THR A 222 -3.57 -16.06 -15.11
N VAL A 223 -4.49 -16.44 -16.00
CA VAL A 223 -5.19 -15.49 -16.87
C VAL A 223 -5.89 -14.42 -16.02
N GLY A 224 -5.85 -13.16 -16.45
CA GLY A 224 -6.36 -12.01 -15.69
C GLY A 224 -5.42 -11.44 -14.63
N LYS A 225 -4.32 -12.13 -14.28
CA LYS A 225 -3.26 -11.58 -13.42
C LYS A 225 -2.01 -11.29 -14.25
N PRO A 226 -1.56 -10.04 -14.35
CA PRO A 226 -0.44 -9.71 -15.21
C PRO A 226 0.87 -10.27 -14.67
N VAL A 227 1.72 -10.68 -15.61
CA VAL A 227 3.12 -11.05 -15.37
C VAL A 227 3.97 -9.80 -15.52
N ARG A 228 4.85 -9.53 -14.56
CA ARG A 228 5.78 -8.39 -14.62
C ARG A 228 6.64 -8.51 -15.89
N PRO A 229 6.71 -7.45 -16.72
CA PRO A 229 7.39 -7.56 -18.01
C PRO A 229 8.88 -7.86 -17.85
N MET A 230 9.39 -8.81 -18.62
CA MET A 230 10.84 -9.02 -18.75
C MET A 230 11.47 -7.76 -19.36
N LEU A 231 12.48 -7.21 -18.70
CA LEU A 231 13.20 -6.02 -19.14
C LEU A 231 14.43 -6.41 -20.00
N ALA A 232 14.89 -5.47 -20.82
CA ALA A 232 16.08 -5.66 -21.65
C ALA A 232 17.24 -4.81 -21.11
N GLU A 233 18.44 -5.38 -21.15
CA GLU A 233 19.67 -4.63 -20.93
C GLU A 233 20.12 -3.95 -22.23
N ARG A 234 20.82 -2.83 -22.10
CA ARG A 234 21.37 -2.09 -23.23
C ARG A 234 22.87 -2.37 -23.35
N LEU A 235 23.28 -2.83 -24.52
CA LEU A 235 24.68 -2.94 -24.92
C LEU A 235 25.00 -1.94 -26.03
N THR A 236 26.28 -1.68 -26.25
CA THR A 236 26.72 -0.59 -27.13
C THR A 236 26.95 -1.02 -28.56
N SER A 237 27.15 -2.32 -28.81
CA SER A 237 27.39 -2.87 -30.14
C SER A 237 26.72 -4.24 -30.34
N VAL A 238 26.54 -4.62 -31.61
CA VAL A 238 26.03 -5.95 -31.97
C VAL A 238 27.03 -7.04 -31.58
N GLN A 239 28.32 -6.75 -31.68
CA GLN A 239 29.40 -7.68 -31.31
C GLN A 239 29.32 -8.04 -29.83
N GLU A 240 29.17 -7.06 -28.94
CA GLU A 240 28.99 -7.31 -27.50
C GLU A 240 27.74 -8.15 -27.21
N VAL A 241 26.65 -7.92 -27.94
CA VAL A 241 25.41 -8.71 -27.81
C VAL A 241 25.66 -10.16 -28.17
N LEU A 242 26.30 -10.42 -29.32
CA LEU A 242 26.60 -11.77 -29.78
C LEU A 242 27.58 -12.49 -28.84
N GLU A 243 28.64 -11.81 -28.39
CA GLU A 243 29.59 -12.36 -27.42
C GLU A 243 28.91 -12.73 -26.10
N LYS A 244 28.04 -11.85 -25.58
CA LYS A 244 27.32 -12.09 -24.33
C LYS A 244 26.30 -13.23 -24.42
N LEU A 245 25.62 -13.36 -25.57
CA LEU A 245 24.53 -14.31 -25.77
C LEU A 245 24.97 -15.65 -26.38
N GLY A 246 26.27 -15.82 -26.67
CA GLY A 246 26.81 -17.09 -27.17
C GLY A 246 26.71 -17.28 -28.69
N GLY A 247 26.63 -16.19 -29.44
CA GLY A 247 26.76 -16.17 -30.90
C GLY A 247 25.47 -16.33 -31.70
N GLU A 248 24.42 -16.88 -31.11
CA GLU A 248 23.11 -17.06 -31.76
C GLU A 248 22.02 -16.27 -31.03
N VAL A 249 21.28 -15.44 -31.77
CA VAL A 249 20.28 -14.52 -31.21
C VAL A 249 19.04 -14.44 -32.09
N ALA A 250 17.88 -14.27 -31.46
CA ALA A 250 16.67 -13.79 -32.13
C ALA A 250 16.67 -12.26 -32.11
N ALA A 251 16.38 -11.63 -33.24
CA ALA A 251 16.33 -10.17 -33.37
C ALA A 251 14.94 -9.73 -33.84
N GLU A 252 14.39 -8.74 -33.16
CA GLU A 252 13.09 -8.14 -33.46
C GLU A 252 13.24 -6.62 -33.57
N TYR A 253 12.37 -5.98 -34.35
CA TYR A 253 12.31 -4.53 -34.39
C TYR A 253 11.86 -3.98 -33.04
N LYS A 254 12.64 -3.06 -32.47
CA LYS A 254 12.20 -2.29 -31.30
C LYS A 254 11.19 -1.24 -31.74
N LEU A 255 9.91 -1.55 -31.57
CA LEU A 255 8.82 -0.62 -31.84
C LEU A 255 8.84 0.55 -30.85
N ASP A 256 8.39 1.72 -31.32
CA ASP A 256 8.17 2.91 -30.50
C ASP A 256 6.67 3.07 -30.23
N GLY A 257 6.25 2.65 -29.05
CA GLY A 257 4.83 2.58 -28.68
C GLY A 257 4.63 1.98 -27.30
N GLU A 258 3.38 1.59 -27.01
CA GLU A 258 2.99 1.03 -25.71
C GLU A 258 3.21 -0.49 -25.67
N ARG A 259 3.87 -0.98 -24.61
CA ARG A 259 4.04 -2.41 -24.40
C ARG A 259 2.83 -2.96 -23.66
N VAL A 260 1.97 -3.67 -24.38
CA VAL A 260 0.76 -4.28 -23.81
C VAL A 260 0.94 -5.75 -23.48
N GLN A 261 0.27 -6.22 -22.44
CA GLN A 261 0.13 -7.64 -22.11
C GLN A 261 -1.36 -8.00 -22.19
N ILE A 262 -1.72 -8.85 -23.14
CA ILE A 262 -3.11 -9.20 -23.43
C ILE A 262 -3.44 -10.53 -22.75
N HIS A 263 -4.47 -10.52 -21.91
CA HIS A 263 -5.06 -11.72 -21.31
C HIS A 263 -6.41 -11.98 -21.97
N THR A 264 -6.66 -13.22 -22.36
CA THR A 264 -7.95 -13.67 -22.93
C THR A 264 -8.35 -14.96 -22.22
N ASP A 265 -9.64 -15.08 -21.92
CA ASP A 265 -10.30 -16.24 -21.31
C ASP A 265 -11.44 -16.69 -22.21
#